data_AF-A0A377DCY9-F1
#
_entry.id   AF-A0A377DCY9-F1
#
_cell.length_a   1.000
_cell.length_b   1.000
_cell.length_c   1.000
_cell.angle_alpha   90.00
_cell.angle_beta   90.00
_cell.angle_gamma   90.00
#
_symmetry.space_group_name_H-M   'P 1'
#
loop_
_entity.id
_entity.type
_entity.pdbx_description
1 polymer ?
#
loop_
_entity_poly.entity_id
_entity_poly.type
_entity_poly.pdbx_seq_one_letter_code
_entity_poly.pdbx_strand_id
1 'polypeptide(L)'
;MAISIKTPEDIEKMRVAGRLAAEVLEMIEPYVKPGVSTGELDRICNDYIVNEQHAVSACLGYHGYPKSVCISINEVVCHGIPDDAKLLKDGDIVNIDVTVIKDGFHGDTSKMFIVGKPTIMGERLCRITQESLYLALRMVKPGINLREIGAAIQKICRSRRLLRRS
;
A
#
# COMPACT_ATOMS: atom_id res chain seq x y z
N MET A 1 0.23 8.17 -22.47
CA MET A 1 0.81 6.85 -22.14
C MET A 1 -0.09 5.80 -22.74
N ALA A 2 0.43 4.90 -23.57
CA ALA A 2 -0.37 3.84 -24.20
C ALA A 2 -0.60 2.70 -23.19
N ILE A 3 -1.80 2.13 -23.18
CA ILE A 3 -2.09 0.92 -22.39
C ILE A 3 -1.56 -0.28 -23.17
N SER A 4 -0.60 -1.01 -22.59
CA SER A 4 -0.05 -2.22 -23.21
C SER A 4 -0.95 -3.42 -22.94
N ILE A 5 -1.24 -4.21 -23.98
CA ILE A 5 -1.88 -5.52 -23.83
C ILE A 5 -0.78 -6.52 -23.47
N LYS A 6 -0.91 -7.15 -22.30
CA LYS A 6 0.10 -8.08 -21.77
C LYS A 6 0.01 -9.44 -22.44
N THR A 7 1.16 -10.04 -22.70
CA THR A 7 1.25 -11.43 -23.14
C THR A 7 0.97 -12.40 -21.98
N PRO A 8 0.66 -13.68 -22.23
CA PRO A 8 0.53 -14.66 -21.16
C PRO A 8 1.78 -14.77 -20.27
N GLU A 9 2.97 -14.61 -20.84
CA GLU A 9 4.24 -14.61 -20.11
C GLU A 9 4.38 -13.39 -19.19
N ASP A 10 4.04 -12.19 -19.70
CA ASP A 10 4.02 -10.97 -18.89
C ASP A 10 3.09 -11.12 -17.69
N ILE A 11 1.90 -11.71 -17.92
CA ILE A 11 0.90 -11.92 -16.86
C ILE A 11 1.46 -12.84 -15.78
N GLU A 12 2.20 -13.90 -16.14
CA GLU A 12 2.79 -14.79 -15.14
C GLU A 12 3.86 -14.11 -14.31
N LYS A 13 4.74 -13.32 -14.93
CA LYS A 13 5.74 -12.51 -14.21
C LYS A 13 5.08 -11.46 -13.31
N MET A 14 4.01 -10.83 -13.77
CA MET A 14 3.20 -9.91 -12.95
C MET A 14 2.55 -10.60 -11.74
N ARG A 15 2.09 -11.85 -11.89
CA ARG A 15 1.55 -12.62 -10.74
C ARG A 15 2.62 -12.87 -9.69
N VAL A 16 3.83 -13.25 -10.11
CA VAL A 16 4.95 -13.43 -9.19
C VAL A 16 5.27 -12.12 -8.48
N ALA A 17 5.51 -11.03 -9.22
CA ALA A 17 5.86 -9.74 -8.63
C ALA A 17 4.76 -9.22 -7.68
N GLY A 18 3.49 -9.32 -8.08
CA GLY A 18 2.35 -8.92 -7.25
C GLY A 18 2.20 -9.75 -5.97
N ARG A 19 2.43 -11.07 -6.05
CA ARG A 19 2.44 -11.94 -4.87
C ARG A 19 3.57 -11.57 -3.91
N LEU A 20 4.78 -11.34 -4.43
CA LEU A 20 5.92 -10.94 -3.60
C LEU A 20 5.64 -9.64 -2.85
N ALA A 21 5.09 -8.62 -3.52
CA ALA A 21 4.71 -7.36 -2.86
C ALA A 21 3.68 -7.57 -1.74
N ALA A 22 2.68 -8.43 -1.94
CA ALA A 22 1.69 -8.76 -0.93
C ALA A 22 2.30 -9.51 0.28
N GLU A 23 3.21 -10.46 0.04
CA GLU A 23 3.91 -11.21 1.09
C GLU A 23 4.73 -10.30 2.02
N VAL A 24 5.29 -9.19 1.52
CA VAL A 24 5.96 -8.19 2.38
C VAL A 24 4.97 -7.59 3.39
N LEU A 25 3.75 -7.26 2.95
CA LEU A 25 2.71 -6.68 3.83
C LEU A 25 2.18 -7.68 4.86
N GLU A 26 2.16 -8.96 4.53
CA GLU A 26 1.81 -10.03 5.48
C GLU A 26 2.94 -10.25 6.50
N MET A 27 4.19 -10.27 6.03
CA MET A 27 5.37 -10.47 6.86
C MET A 27 5.58 -9.32 7.85
N ILE A 28 5.34 -8.06 7.44
CA ILE A 28 5.60 -6.89 8.28
C ILE A 28 4.55 -6.70 9.39
N GLU A 29 3.35 -7.28 9.24
CA GLU A 29 2.22 -7.12 10.17
C GLU A 29 2.57 -7.29 11.66
N PRO A 30 3.26 -8.35 12.12
CA PRO A 30 3.63 -8.51 13.53
C PRO A 30 4.60 -7.46 14.07
N TYR A 31 5.28 -6.70 13.20
CA TYR A 31 6.22 -5.65 13.58
C TYR A 31 5.55 -4.28 13.73
N VAL A 32 4.33 -4.11 13.21
CA VAL A 32 3.57 -2.85 13.29
C VAL A 32 2.96 -2.70 14.69
N LYS A 33 3.77 -2.24 15.65
CA LYS A 33 3.40 -2.10 17.06
C LYS A 33 3.93 -0.79 17.67
N PRO A 34 3.35 -0.32 18.80
CA PRO A 34 3.82 0.89 19.46
C PRO A 34 5.31 0.84 19.79
N GLY A 35 6.01 1.96 19.59
CA GLY A 35 7.43 2.13 19.88
C GLY A 35 8.38 1.69 18.77
N VAL A 36 7.92 0.99 17.73
CA VAL A 36 8.75 0.65 16.56
C VAL A 36 8.87 1.86 15.65
N SER A 37 10.08 2.14 15.14
CA SER A 37 10.30 3.26 14.22
C SER A 37 9.92 2.89 12.78
N THR A 38 9.50 3.88 11.99
CA THR A 38 9.29 3.65 10.56
C THR A 38 10.58 3.26 9.83
N GLY A 39 11.74 3.76 10.26
CA GLY A 39 13.03 3.35 9.75
C GLY A 39 13.36 1.87 10.01
N GLU A 40 12.94 1.32 11.16
CA GLU A 40 13.07 -0.10 11.47
C GLU A 40 12.18 -0.96 10.58
N LEU A 41 10.91 -0.57 10.40
CA LEU A 41 10.00 -1.26 9.48
C LEU A 41 10.52 -1.28 8.04
N ASP A 42 11.07 -0.17 7.55
CA ASP A 42 11.67 -0.09 6.22
C ASP A 42 12.84 -1.06 6.04
N ARG A 43 13.73 -1.18 7.05
CA ARG A 43 14.83 -2.14 7.03
C ARG A 43 14.32 -3.58 6.99
N ILE A 44 13.34 -3.93 7.83
CA ILE A 44 12.74 -5.28 7.85
C ILE A 44 12.13 -5.62 6.48
N CYS A 45 11.36 -4.69 5.90
CA CYS A 45 10.80 -4.87 4.57
C CYS A 45 11.89 -5.06 3.51
N ASN A 46 12.92 -4.21 3.50
CA ASN A 46 14.02 -4.30 2.54
C ASN A 46 14.77 -5.63 2.65
N ASP A 47 15.11 -6.04 3.87
CA ASP A 47 15.84 -7.28 4.12
C ASP A 47 15.05 -8.48 3.63
N TYR A 48 13.74 -8.51 3.85
CA TYR A 48 12.87 -9.55 3.33
C TYR A 48 12.81 -9.55 1.79
N ILE A 49 12.65 -8.39 1.16
CA ILE A 49 12.62 -8.25 -0.31
C ILE A 49 13.93 -8.74 -0.93
N VAL A 50 15.08 -8.36 -0.36
CA VAL A 50 16.39 -8.66 -0.94
C VAL A 50 16.84 -10.09 -0.62
N ASN A 51 16.78 -10.49 0.66
CA ASN A 51 17.42 -11.71 1.13
C ASN A 51 16.50 -12.93 1.05
N GLU A 52 15.18 -12.77 1.22
CA GLU A 52 14.23 -13.88 1.17
C GLU A 52 13.58 -14.01 -0.21
N GLN A 53 13.15 -12.90 -0.81
CA GLN A 53 12.46 -12.92 -2.11
C GLN A 53 13.40 -12.83 -3.33
N HIS A 54 14.68 -12.49 -3.09
CA HIS A 54 15.67 -12.22 -4.13
C HIS A 54 15.15 -11.24 -5.19
N ALA A 55 14.57 -10.14 -4.70
CA ALA A 55 13.99 -9.07 -5.49
C ALA A 55 14.58 -7.73 -5.06
N VAL A 56 14.14 -6.63 -5.67
CA VAL A 56 14.58 -5.28 -5.28
C VAL A 56 13.38 -4.37 -5.05
N SER A 57 13.51 -3.40 -4.15
CA SER A 57 12.51 -2.35 -3.99
C SER A 57 12.53 -1.42 -5.21
N ALA A 58 11.35 -1.11 -5.76
CA ALA A 58 11.22 -0.10 -6.80
C ALA A 58 11.24 1.33 -6.25
N CYS A 59 10.95 1.52 -4.95
CA CYS A 59 10.95 2.84 -4.33
C CYS A 59 12.37 3.37 -4.16
N LEU A 60 13.32 2.48 -3.85
CA LEU A 60 14.69 2.87 -3.51
C LEU A 60 15.40 3.52 -4.71
N GLY A 61 15.72 4.81 -4.57
CA GLY A 61 16.37 5.61 -5.62
C GLY A 61 15.42 6.19 -6.66
N TYR A 62 14.12 5.83 -6.66
CA TYR A 62 13.16 6.32 -7.63
C TYR A 62 12.94 7.83 -7.50
N HIS A 63 13.37 8.60 -8.51
CA HIS A 63 13.42 10.07 -8.45
C HIS A 63 14.11 10.62 -7.19
N GLY A 64 15.12 9.90 -6.67
CA GLY A 64 15.83 10.29 -5.46
C GLY A 64 15.13 9.92 -4.15
N TYR A 65 14.04 9.14 -4.19
CA TYR A 65 13.40 8.64 -2.98
C TYR A 65 14.38 7.74 -2.18
N PRO A 66 14.58 7.98 -0.87
CA PRO A 66 15.76 7.45 -0.16
C PRO A 66 15.54 6.11 0.55
N LYS A 67 14.34 5.52 0.47
CA LYS A 67 13.92 4.36 1.29
C LYS A 67 13.26 3.28 0.43
N SER A 68 13.09 2.11 1.01
CA SER A 68 12.68 0.90 0.29
C SER A 68 11.16 0.71 0.27
N VAL A 69 10.43 1.32 1.19
CA VAL A 69 8.97 1.38 1.20
C VAL A 69 8.49 2.79 1.55
N CYS A 70 7.20 3.07 1.34
CA CYS A 70 6.57 4.28 1.88
C CYS A 70 5.78 3.95 3.14
N ILE A 71 5.94 4.74 4.20
CA ILE A 71 5.24 4.55 5.47
C ILE A 71 4.55 5.85 5.88
N SER A 72 3.24 5.87 5.73
CA SER A 72 2.40 7.06 5.86
C SER A 72 1.51 6.94 7.10
N ILE A 73 1.91 7.64 8.16
CA ILE A 73 1.21 7.66 9.45
C ILE A 73 0.18 8.79 9.46
N ASN A 74 -1.05 8.48 9.89
CA ASN A 74 -2.12 9.43 10.17
C ASN A 74 -2.44 10.40 9.02
N GLU A 75 -2.07 11.68 9.15
CA GLU A 75 -2.37 12.74 8.18
C GLU A 75 -1.54 12.68 6.89
N VAL A 76 -0.46 11.88 6.88
CA VAL A 76 0.34 11.67 5.68
C VAL A 76 -0.47 10.83 4.69
N VAL A 77 -0.83 11.41 3.54
CA VAL A 77 -1.72 10.75 2.56
C VAL A 77 -1.02 9.59 1.83
N CYS A 78 0.19 9.81 1.35
CA CYS A 78 1.02 8.82 0.66
C CYS A 78 2.50 9.24 0.71
N HIS A 79 3.40 8.35 0.29
CA HIS A 79 4.83 8.62 0.12
C HIS A 79 5.53 9.16 1.38
N GLY A 80 5.10 8.73 2.57
CA GLY A 80 5.79 9.06 3.81
C GLY A 80 7.17 8.41 3.84
N ILE A 81 8.22 9.22 4.04
CA ILE A 81 9.60 8.73 4.08
C ILE A 81 9.87 8.11 5.46
N PRO A 82 10.28 6.82 5.52
CA PRO A 82 10.74 6.19 6.75
C PRO A 82 11.87 6.93 7.45
N ASP A 83 11.74 7.09 8.78
CA ASP A 83 12.67 7.79 9.67
C ASP A 83 12.81 7.03 11.00
N ASP A 84 14.03 6.95 11.53
CA ASP A 84 14.34 6.30 12.80
C ASP A 84 13.82 7.06 14.02
N ALA A 85 13.65 8.38 13.93
CA ALA A 85 13.06 9.20 14.98
C ALA A 85 11.52 9.12 15.02
N LYS A 86 10.89 8.61 13.95
CA LYS A 86 9.43 8.53 13.85
C LYS A 86 8.91 7.20 14.37
N LEU A 87 8.56 7.19 15.66
CA LEU A 87 8.02 6.03 16.36
C LEU A 87 6.50 5.93 16.20
N LEU A 88 6.01 4.71 15.95
CA LEU A 88 4.59 4.39 15.97
C LEU A 88 4.02 4.52 17.39
N LYS A 89 2.81 5.05 17.51
CA LYS A 89 2.10 5.23 18.78
C LYS A 89 0.83 4.38 18.82
N ASP A 90 0.41 4.02 20.03
CA ASP A 90 -0.88 3.35 20.22
C ASP A 90 -2.02 4.21 19.65
N GLY A 91 -2.87 3.60 18.82
CA GLY A 91 -3.98 4.28 18.14
C GLY A 91 -3.65 4.90 16.79
N ASP A 92 -2.38 4.90 16.35
CA ASP A 92 -2.01 5.35 15.01
C ASP A 92 -2.63 4.44 13.94
N ILE A 93 -3.00 5.04 12.81
CA ILE A 93 -3.20 4.31 11.55
C ILE A 93 -1.99 4.55 10.66
N VAL A 94 -1.51 3.49 10.01
CA VAL A 94 -0.32 3.56 9.16
C VAL A 94 -0.55 2.82 7.86
N ASN A 95 -0.33 3.50 6.73
CA ASN A 95 -0.22 2.85 5.44
C ASN A 95 1.24 2.41 5.23
N ILE A 96 1.44 1.17 4.80
CA ILE A 96 2.72 0.72 4.25
C ILE A 96 2.49 0.40 2.77
N ASP A 97 3.26 1.05 1.92
CA ASP A 97 3.21 0.92 0.45
C ASP A 97 4.47 0.25 -0.05
N VAL A 98 4.30 -0.85 -0.79
CA VAL A 98 5.36 -1.75 -1.22
C VAL A 98 5.30 -1.92 -2.72
N THR A 99 6.40 -1.57 -3.38
CA THR A 99 6.62 -1.90 -4.78
C THR A 99 7.89 -2.73 -4.93
N VAL A 100 7.76 -3.94 -5.48
CA VAL A 100 8.86 -4.88 -5.72
C VAL A 100 9.11 -5.03 -7.22
N ILE A 101 10.39 -5.10 -7.62
CA ILE A 101 10.82 -5.47 -8.97
C ILE A 101 11.35 -6.92 -8.95
N LYS A 102 10.73 -7.79 -9.74
CA LYS A 102 11.18 -9.17 -9.98
C LYS A 102 11.18 -9.46 -11.47
N ASP A 103 12.31 -9.93 -12.00
CA ASP A 103 12.47 -10.31 -13.42
C ASP A 103 12.01 -9.22 -14.41
N GLY A 104 12.22 -7.94 -14.05
CA GLY A 104 11.82 -6.77 -14.85
C GLY A 104 10.37 -6.31 -14.67
N PHE A 105 9.58 -6.97 -13.83
CA PHE A 105 8.17 -6.64 -13.56
C PHE A 105 7.98 -6.05 -12.18
N HIS A 106 7.09 -5.06 -12.09
CA HIS A 106 6.74 -4.40 -10.84
C HIS A 106 5.46 -5.03 -10.27
N GLY A 107 5.49 -5.37 -8.99
CA GLY A 107 4.31 -5.65 -8.18
C GLY A 107 4.14 -4.52 -7.17
N ASP A 108 2.94 -3.95 -7.09
CA ASP A 108 2.69 -2.72 -6.34
C ASP A 108 1.40 -2.85 -5.51
N THR A 109 1.49 -2.66 -4.20
CA THR A 109 0.35 -2.79 -3.30
C THR A 109 0.61 -2.15 -1.93
N SER A 110 -0.46 -1.71 -1.26
CA SER A 110 -0.38 -1.14 0.08
C SER A 110 -1.53 -1.61 0.98
N LYS A 111 -1.30 -1.52 2.30
CA LYS A 111 -2.30 -1.86 3.32
C LYS A 111 -2.28 -0.84 4.45
N MET A 112 -3.46 -0.55 4.97
CA MET A 112 -3.61 0.19 6.24
C MET A 112 -3.50 -0.78 7.41
N PHE A 113 -2.67 -0.44 8.38
CA PHE A 113 -2.53 -1.12 9.66
C PHE A 113 -3.02 -0.21 10.79
N ILE A 114 -3.44 -0.83 11.88
CA ILE A 114 -3.81 -0.16 13.12
C ILE A 114 -2.75 -0.53 14.16
N VAL A 115 -2.09 0.47 14.73
CA VAL A 115 -1.04 0.26 15.72
C VAL A 115 -1.69 0.13 17.11
N GLY A 116 -1.56 -1.04 17.72
CA GLY A 116 -2.12 -1.28 19.05
C GLY A 116 -3.65 -1.16 19.08
N LYS A 117 -4.20 -0.39 20.02
CA LYS A 117 -5.66 -0.26 20.17
C LYS A 117 -6.25 0.77 19.19
N PRO A 118 -7.23 0.41 18.35
CA PRO A 118 -7.84 1.36 17.42
C PRO A 118 -8.54 2.53 18.10
N THR A 119 -8.43 3.71 17.48
CA THR A 119 -9.41 4.78 17.69
C THR A 119 -10.66 4.52 16.85
N ILE A 120 -11.82 4.99 17.31
CA ILE A 120 -13.10 4.86 16.57
C ILE A 120 -12.98 5.48 15.17
N MET A 121 -12.29 6.62 15.05
CA MET A 121 -12.10 7.30 13.78
C MET A 121 -11.14 6.56 12.86
N GLY A 122 -10.01 6.08 13.39
CA GLY A 122 -9.01 5.33 12.64
C GLY A 122 -9.57 4.03 12.07
N GLU A 123 -10.22 3.22 12.92
CA GLU A 123 -10.85 1.97 12.50
C GLU A 123 -11.93 2.21 11.42
N ARG A 124 -12.77 3.22 11.64
CA ARG A 124 -13.82 3.59 10.69
C ARG A 124 -13.25 4.03 9.35
N LEU A 125 -12.18 4.83 9.35
CA LEU A 125 -11.52 5.29 8.12
C LEU A 125 -10.92 4.11 7.36
N CYS A 126 -10.08 3.30 8.02
CA CYS A 126 -9.44 2.13 7.41
C CYS A 126 -10.47 1.17 6.80
N ARG A 127 -11.53 0.84 7.53
CA ARG A 127 -12.60 -0.05 7.04
C ARG A 127 -13.31 0.50 5.81
N ILE A 128 -13.72 1.78 5.82
CA ILE A 128 -14.45 2.36 4.68
C ILE A 128 -13.53 2.47 3.45
N THR A 129 -12.25 2.80 3.64
CA THR A 129 -11.26 2.81 2.55
C THR A 129 -11.13 1.42 1.93
N GLN A 130 -11.03 0.37 2.74
CA GLN A 130 -10.97 -1.02 2.27
C GLN A 130 -12.27 -1.45 1.56
N GLU A 131 -13.45 -1.13 2.12
CA GLU A 131 -14.74 -1.38 1.47
C GLU A 131 -14.81 -0.71 0.08
N SER A 132 -14.29 0.51 -0.03
CA SER A 132 -14.27 1.28 -1.28
C SER A 132 -13.34 0.65 -2.31
N LEU A 133 -12.15 0.20 -1.90
CA LEU A 133 -11.23 -0.56 -2.73
C LEU A 133 -11.88 -1.84 -3.27
N TYR A 134 -12.50 -2.63 -2.40
CA TYR A 134 -13.13 -3.88 -2.82
C TYR A 134 -14.34 -3.68 -3.74
N LEU A 135 -15.09 -2.58 -3.58
CA LEU A 135 -16.09 -2.21 -4.56
C LEU A 135 -15.44 -1.94 -5.93
N ALA A 136 -14.39 -1.11 -5.95
CA ALA A 136 -13.69 -0.75 -7.16
C ALA A 136 -13.14 -1.98 -7.90
N LEU A 137 -12.51 -2.92 -7.18
CA LEU A 137 -12.00 -4.16 -7.77
C LEU A 137 -13.09 -5.00 -8.44
N ARG A 138 -14.28 -5.11 -7.82
CA ARG A 138 -15.42 -5.86 -8.40
C ARG A 138 -15.99 -5.22 -9.67
N MET A 139 -15.71 -3.94 -9.92
CA MET A 139 -16.16 -3.24 -11.13
C MET A 139 -15.24 -3.49 -12.32
N VAL A 140 -13.99 -3.89 -12.11
CA VAL A 140 -13.00 -4.04 -13.18
C VAL A 140 -13.39 -5.19 -14.11
N LYS A 141 -13.67 -4.85 -15.36
CA LYS A 141 -13.99 -5.79 -16.46
C LYS A 141 -13.77 -5.13 -17.82
N PRO A 142 -13.65 -5.89 -18.93
CA PRO A 142 -13.57 -5.32 -20.26
C PRO A 142 -14.73 -4.35 -20.56
N GLY A 143 -14.42 -3.21 -21.16
CA GLY A 143 -15.39 -2.20 -21.57
C GLY A 143 -15.80 -1.17 -20.51
N ILE A 144 -15.38 -1.31 -19.24
CA ILE A 144 -15.64 -0.27 -18.23
C ILE A 144 -14.76 0.97 -18.46
N ASN A 145 -15.29 2.16 -18.21
CA ASN A 145 -14.50 3.39 -18.20
C ASN A 145 -13.86 3.60 -16.82
N LEU A 146 -12.55 3.89 -16.77
CA LEU A 146 -11.82 4.12 -15.52
C LEU A 146 -12.44 5.22 -14.65
N ARG A 147 -13.10 6.24 -15.25
CA ARG A 147 -13.79 7.30 -14.49
C ARG A 147 -14.93 6.79 -13.61
N GLU A 148 -15.54 5.66 -13.99
CA GLU A 148 -16.66 5.07 -13.24
C GLU A 148 -16.19 4.49 -11.91
N ILE A 149 -14.96 3.96 -11.87
CA ILE A 149 -14.33 3.45 -10.65
C ILE A 149 -14.16 4.60 -9.64
N GLY A 150 -13.60 5.73 -10.07
CA GLY A 150 -13.43 6.92 -9.23
C GLY A 150 -14.78 7.48 -8.74
N ALA A 151 -15.77 7.55 -9.62
CA ALA A 151 -17.12 7.98 -9.25
C ALA A 151 -17.78 7.07 -8.20
N ALA A 152 -17.59 5.75 -8.31
CA ALA A 152 -18.11 4.78 -7.35
C ALA A 152 -17.44 4.90 -5.98
N ILE A 153 -16.11 5.01 -5.92
CA ILE A 153 -15.35 5.25 -4.68
C ILE A 153 -15.83 6.54 -4.01
N GLN A 154 -15.90 7.64 -4.77
CA GLN A 154 -16.35 8.94 -4.25
C GLN A 154 -17.77 8.88 -3.67
N LYS A 155 -18.68 8.13 -4.31
CA LYS A 155 -20.05 7.94 -3.82
C LYS A 155 -20.07 7.22 -2.46
N ILE A 156 -19.29 6.16 -2.27
CA ILE A 156 -19.16 5.49 -0.96
C ILE A 156 -18.62 6.47 0.07
N CYS A 157 -17.47 7.10 -0.19
CA CYS A 157 -16.83 8.00 0.76
C CYS A 157 -17.75 9.15 1.19
N ARG A 158 -18.52 9.74 0.26
CA ARG A 158 -19.54 10.77 0.57
C ARG A 158 -20.71 10.21 1.38
N SER A 159 -21.27 9.06 1.00
CA SER A 159 -22.39 8.44 1.72
C SER A 159 -22.04 8.07 3.17
N ARG A 160 -20.77 7.69 3.39
CA ARG A 160 -20.21 7.41 4.71
C ARG A 160 -19.59 8.64 5.38
N ARG A 161 -19.80 9.85 4.86
CA ARG A 161 -19.33 11.12 5.46
C ARG A 161 -17.82 11.18 5.73
N LEU A 162 -16.99 10.56 4.88
CA LEU A 162 -15.54 10.74 4.90
C LEU A 162 -15.11 11.99 4.11
N LEU A 163 -15.86 12.33 3.06
CA LEU A 163 -15.67 13.55 2.29
C LEU A 163 -16.75 14.55 2.66
N ARG A 164 -16.37 15.82 2.84
CA ARG A 164 -17.34 16.91 2.97
C ARG A 164 -18.11 17.08 1.65
N ARG A 165 -19.37 17.49 1.74
CA ARG A 165 -20.10 18.01 0.59
C ARG A 165 -19.48 19.37 0.25
N SER A 166 -18.71 19.42 -0.82
CA SER A 166 -18.40 20.66 -1.53
C SER A 166 -19.68 21.23 -2.12
#